data_AF-A0A1M7IN68-F1
#
_entry.id   AF-A0A1M7IN68-F1
#
_cell.length_a   1.000
_cell.length_b   1.000
_cell.length_c   1.000
_cell.angle_alpha   90.00
_cell.angle_beta   90.00
_cell.angle_gamma   90.00
#
_symmetry.space_group_name_H-M   'P 1'
#
loop_
_entity.id
_entity.type
_entity.pdbx_description
1 polymer ?
#
loop_
_entity_poly.entity_id
_entity_poly.type
_entity_poly.pdbx_seq_one_letter_code
_entity_poly.pdbx_strand_id
1 'polypeptide(L)'
;MSAREENYPIVEGLIGVFGDWLNHRRERGDYDQLDSRTFEDISRDLRLPQGELSALIKLPPHSADELPKLLKVLGFDEADLIRSEPGVLCDMERVCSQCVRKAQCNNDIKTGAAARDYEDYCSNAPTIQALGKSLARR
;
A
#
# COMPACT_ATOMS: atom_id res chain seq x y z
N MET A 1 20.33 13.91 -28.32
CA MET A 1 20.50 12.55 -27.79
C MET A 1 19.18 12.18 -27.12
N SER A 2 18.29 11.50 -27.84
CA SER A 2 16.94 11.18 -27.37
C SER A 2 17.00 9.94 -26.49
N ALA A 3 16.64 10.05 -25.21
CA ALA A 3 16.38 8.88 -24.38
C ALA A 3 15.20 8.12 -25.01
N ARG A 4 15.39 6.83 -25.28
CA ARG A 4 14.31 5.94 -25.71
C ARG A 4 13.47 5.64 -24.46
N GLU A 5 12.20 6.01 -24.50
CA GLU A 5 11.18 5.49 -23.59
C GLU A 5 11.03 3.99 -23.88
N GLU A 6 11.73 3.16 -23.12
CA GLU A 6 11.48 1.73 -23.11
C GLU A 6 10.21 1.49 -22.31
N ASN A 7 9.11 1.32 -23.05
CA ASN A 7 7.82 0.91 -22.52
C ASN A 7 7.97 -0.56 -22.07
N TYR A 8 7.88 -0.84 -20.77
CA TYR A 8 8.01 -2.20 -20.21
C TYR A 8 6.61 -2.79 -19.96
N PRO A 9 6.00 -3.50 -20.93
CA PRO A 9 4.62 -4.02 -20.81
C PRO A 9 4.44 -5.08 -19.72
N ILE A 10 5.52 -5.66 -19.20
CA ILE A 10 5.47 -6.67 -18.13
C ILE A 10 5.23 -6.00 -16.76
N VAL A 11 5.80 -4.80 -16.54
CA VAL A 11 5.70 -4.11 -15.25
C VAL A 11 4.29 -3.54 -15.06
N GLU A 12 3.67 -3.04 -16.15
CA GLU A 12 2.33 -2.44 -16.12
C GLU A 12 1.23 -3.48 -15.82
N GLY A 13 1.36 -4.70 -16.36
CA GLY A 13 0.44 -5.80 -16.08
C GLY A 13 0.51 -6.29 -14.63
N LEU A 14 1.71 -6.33 -14.04
CA LEU A 14 1.93 -6.88 -12.70
C LEU A 14 1.62 -5.87 -11.57
N ILE A 15 1.80 -4.58 -11.84
CA ILE A 15 1.27 -3.51 -10.99
C ILE A 15 -0.26 -3.64 -10.88
N GLY A 16 -0.94 -3.92 -12.01
CA GLY A 16 -2.36 -4.23 -12.04
C GLY A 16 -2.70 -5.43 -11.16
N VAL A 17 -1.97 -6.54 -11.31
CA VAL A 17 -2.14 -7.75 -10.48
C VAL A 17 -1.97 -7.46 -8.99
N PHE A 18 -1.00 -6.63 -8.61
CA PHE A 18 -0.81 -6.24 -7.21
C PHE A 18 -1.92 -5.33 -6.66
N GLY A 19 -2.39 -4.37 -7.46
CA GLY A 19 -3.54 -3.54 -7.10
C GLY A 19 -4.81 -4.36 -6.93
N ASP A 20 -5.10 -5.24 -7.90
CA ASP A 20 -6.21 -6.18 -7.85
C ASP A 20 -6.10 -7.11 -6.64
N TRP A 21 -4.90 -7.60 -6.34
CA TRP A 21 -4.62 -8.38 -5.14
C TRP A 21 -4.94 -7.62 -3.85
N LEU A 22 -4.42 -6.40 -3.71
CA LEU A 22 -4.60 -5.59 -2.51
C LEU A 22 -6.09 -5.28 -2.28
N ASN A 23 -6.81 -5.00 -3.37
CA ASN A 23 -8.25 -4.79 -3.34
C ASN A 23 -9.02 -6.07 -3.00
N HIS A 24 -8.70 -7.19 -3.64
CA HIS A 24 -9.36 -8.48 -3.42
C HIS A 24 -9.22 -8.95 -1.96
N ARG A 25 -8.03 -8.79 -1.40
CA ARG A 25 -7.72 -9.08 0.01
C ARG A 25 -8.62 -8.30 0.97
N ARG A 26 -8.83 -7.01 0.69
CA ARG A 26 -9.71 -6.15 1.51
C ARG A 26 -11.16 -6.59 1.35
N GLU A 27 -11.62 -7.00 0.18
CA GLU A 27 -13.04 -7.31 -0.03
C GLU A 27 -13.50 -8.69 0.45
N ARG A 28 -12.66 -9.72 0.30
CA ARG A 28 -13.13 -11.12 0.42
C ARG A 28 -12.48 -11.94 1.52
N GLY A 29 -11.26 -11.60 1.92
CA GLY A 29 -10.54 -12.38 2.94
C GLY A 29 -10.30 -13.85 2.61
N ASP A 30 -10.66 -14.29 1.40
CA ASP A 30 -10.64 -15.68 0.97
C ASP A 30 -9.37 -15.90 0.16
N TYR A 31 -8.36 -16.48 0.81
CA TYR A 31 -7.00 -16.61 0.28
C TYR A 31 -6.79 -17.86 -0.58
N ASP A 32 -7.85 -18.59 -0.94
CA ASP A 32 -7.72 -19.90 -1.58
C ASP A 32 -7.33 -19.83 -3.08
N GLN A 33 -7.10 -18.64 -3.66
CA GLN A 33 -7.04 -18.48 -5.13
C GLN A 33 -5.82 -17.78 -5.72
N LEU A 34 -4.85 -17.32 -4.94
CA LEU A 34 -3.54 -17.00 -5.54
C LEU A 34 -2.72 -18.27 -5.55
N ASP A 35 -2.57 -18.87 -6.73
CA ASP A 35 -1.60 -19.94 -6.88
C ASP A 35 -0.21 -19.45 -6.46
N SER A 36 0.60 -20.36 -5.92
CA SER A 36 1.92 -20.02 -5.38
C SER A 36 2.86 -19.43 -6.44
N ARG A 37 2.57 -19.65 -7.73
CA ARG A 37 3.32 -19.14 -8.87
C ARG A 37 3.08 -17.65 -9.11
N THR A 38 1.81 -17.24 -9.09
CA THR A 38 1.39 -15.84 -9.14
C THR A 38 1.97 -15.07 -7.96
N PHE A 39 2.03 -15.69 -6.78
CA PHE A 39 2.66 -15.09 -5.61
C PHE A 39 4.18 -14.89 -5.75
N GLU A 40 4.91 -15.89 -6.26
CA GLU A 40 6.35 -15.79 -6.50
C GLU A 40 6.69 -14.76 -7.57
N ASP A 41 5.86 -14.67 -8.61
CA ASP A 41 6.04 -13.71 -9.70
C ASP A 41 5.78 -12.27 -9.21
N ILE A 42 4.71 -12.04 -8.43
CA ILE A 42 4.47 -10.75 -7.76
C ILE A 42 5.63 -10.39 -6.82
N SER A 43 6.10 -11.31 -5.98
CA SER A 43 7.19 -11.04 -5.03
C SER A 43 8.48 -10.68 -5.75
N ARG A 44 8.81 -11.38 -6.85
CA ARG A 44 10.02 -11.18 -7.65
C ARG A 44 10.00 -9.82 -8.35
N ASP A 45 8.87 -9.47 -8.96
CA ASP A 45 8.77 -8.30 -9.82
C ASP A 45 8.55 -7.00 -9.04
N LEU A 46 7.91 -7.08 -7.87
CA LEU A 46 7.83 -5.97 -6.93
C LEU A 46 9.09 -5.79 -6.06
N ARG A 47 10.10 -6.66 -6.23
CA ARG A 47 11.29 -6.74 -5.38
C ARG A 47 10.95 -6.81 -3.89
N LEU A 48 9.80 -7.39 -3.58
CA LEU A 48 9.36 -7.59 -2.21
C LEU A 48 10.09 -8.80 -1.64
N PRO A 49 10.65 -8.71 -0.42
CA PRO A 49 11.07 -9.89 0.30
C PRO A 49 9.89 -10.86 0.40
N GLN A 50 10.08 -12.12 0.05
CA GLN A 50 9.04 -13.15 0.10
C GLN A 50 8.36 -13.24 1.50
N GLY A 51 9.09 -12.85 2.56
CA GLY A 51 8.60 -12.72 3.92
C GLY A 51 7.57 -11.60 4.14
N GLU A 52 7.62 -10.49 3.41
CA GLU A 52 6.70 -9.36 3.59
C GLU A 52 5.33 -9.66 2.97
N LEU A 53 5.31 -10.17 1.74
CA LEU A 53 4.06 -10.52 1.07
C LEU A 53 3.35 -11.67 1.78
N SER A 54 4.11 -12.65 2.29
CA SER A 54 3.56 -13.78 3.05
C SER A 54 3.08 -13.39 4.44
N ALA A 55 3.77 -12.45 5.11
CA ALA A 55 3.30 -11.85 6.34
C ALA A 55 2.00 -11.07 6.11
N LEU A 56 1.86 -10.40 4.96
CA LEU A 56 0.62 -9.72 4.62
C LEU A 56 -0.53 -10.73 4.56
N ILE A 57 -0.42 -11.78 3.75
CA ILE A 57 -1.48 -12.80 3.55
C ILE A 57 -2.04 -13.36 4.87
N LYS A 58 -1.19 -13.52 5.88
CA LYS A 58 -1.61 -14.08 7.18
C LYS A 58 -2.44 -13.14 8.04
N LEU A 59 -2.47 -11.84 7.74
CA LEU A 59 -3.23 -10.88 8.53
C LEU A 59 -4.73 -10.98 8.20
N PRO A 60 -5.60 -10.70 9.19
CA PRO A 60 -7.03 -10.67 8.97
C PRO A 60 -7.44 -9.73 7.81
N PRO A 61 -8.50 -10.08 7.07
CA PRO A 61 -9.12 -9.16 6.12
C PRO A 61 -9.52 -7.86 6.82
N HIS A 62 -9.57 -6.76 6.09
CA HIS A 62 -9.89 -5.43 6.63
C HIS A 62 -8.96 -4.90 7.73
N SER A 63 -7.87 -5.61 8.03
CA SER A 63 -7.00 -5.21 9.14
C SER A 63 -6.33 -3.87 8.93
N ALA A 64 -6.29 -3.30 7.73
CA ALA A 64 -5.63 -2.03 7.40
C ALA A 64 -6.54 -1.00 6.69
N ASP A 65 -7.86 -1.12 6.82
CA ASP A 65 -8.86 -0.27 6.14
C ASP A 65 -8.72 1.24 6.39
N GLU A 66 -7.99 1.66 7.41
CA GLU A 66 -7.69 3.06 7.69
C GLU A 66 -6.64 3.64 6.72
N LEU A 67 -5.70 2.83 6.25
CA LEU A 67 -4.57 3.31 5.45
C LEU A 67 -5.01 4.02 4.17
N PRO A 68 -5.82 3.43 3.28
CA PRO A 68 -6.22 4.09 2.04
C PRO A 68 -7.05 5.36 2.32
N LYS A 69 -7.85 5.36 3.38
CA LYS A 69 -8.63 6.54 3.79
C LYS A 69 -7.72 7.68 4.27
N LEU A 70 -6.72 7.36 5.09
CA LEU A 70 -5.75 8.33 5.58
C LEU A 70 -4.93 8.92 4.42
N LEU A 71 -4.39 8.06 3.54
CA LEU A 71 -3.64 8.48 2.36
C LEU A 71 -4.45 9.46 1.49
N LYS A 72 -5.73 9.16 1.26
CA LYS A 72 -6.65 10.04 0.54
C LYS A 72 -6.85 11.40 1.24
N VAL A 73 -7.04 11.41 2.56
CA VAL A 73 -7.15 12.66 3.34
C VAL A 73 -5.90 13.51 3.24
N LEU A 74 -4.73 12.87 3.15
CA LEU A 74 -3.43 13.53 3.00
C LEU A 74 -3.08 13.89 1.55
N GLY A 75 -3.97 13.61 0.60
CA GLY A 75 -3.81 13.97 -0.81
C GLY A 75 -2.99 12.99 -1.65
N PHE A 76 -2.74 11.78 -1.17
CA PHE A 76 -2.12 10.73 -1.97
C PHE A 76 -3.17 9.98 -2.80
N ASP A 77 -2.85 9.73 -4.06
CA ASP A 77 -3.58 8.78 -4.91
C ASP A 77 -3.00 7.37 -4.71
N GLU A 78 -3.82 6.46 -4.22
CA GLU A 78 -3.43 5.08 -3.98
C GLU A 78 -3.06 4.35 -5.27
N ALA A 79 -3.73 4.63 -6.39
CA ALA A 79 -3.41 4.01 -7.67
C ALA A 79 -2.02 4.44 -8.17
N ASP A 80 -1.64 5.69 -7.91
CA ASP A 80 -0.30 6.18 -8.21
C ASP A 80 0.76 5.56 -7.30
N LEU A 81 0.45 5.35 -6.02
CA LEU A 81 1.34 4.65 -5.09
C LEU A 81 1.52 3.17 -5.45
N ILE A 82 0.45 2.48 -5.87
CA ILE A 82 0.52 1.12 -6.40
C ILE A 82 1.46 1.06 -7.61
N ARG A 83 1.39 2.06 -8.51
CA ARG A 83 2.22 2.09 -9.72
C ARG A 83 3.67 2.46 -9.45
N SER A 84 3.90 3.41 -8.55
CA SER A 84 5.23 4.00 -8.35
C SER A 84 6.04 3.36 -7.22
N GLU A 85 5.38 2.97 -6.13
CA GLU A 85 6.02 2.49 -4.90
C GLU A 85 5.26 1.27 -4.30
N PRO A 86 4.95 0.21 -5.08
CA PRO A 86 4.11 -0.91 -4.62
C PRO A 86 4.67 -1.61 -3.39
N GLY A 87 6.00 -1.74 -3.29
CA GLY A 87 6.63 -2.34 -2.13
C GLY A 87 6.46 -1.51 -0.86
N VAL A 88 6.51 -0.19 -0.98
CA VAL A 88 6.26 0.74 0.14
C VAL A 88 4.81 0.62 0.61
N LEU A 89 3.85 0.57 -0.31
CA LEU A 89 2.44 0.42 0.04
C LEU A 89 2.18 -0.93 0.73
N CYS A 90 2.82 -2.01 0.27
CA CYS A 90 2.75 -3.33 0.91
C CYS A 90 3.25 -3.28 2.36
N ASP A 91 4.40 -2.66 2.62
CA ASP A 91 4.92 -2.53 3.98
C ASP A 91 4.01 -1.63 4.84
N MET A 92 3.51 -0.54 4.28
CA MET A 92 2.59 0.35 5.00
C MET A 92 1.30 -0.37 5.42
N GLU A 93 0.75 -1.26 4.57
CA GLU A 93 -0.38 -2.13 4.93
C GLU A 93 -0.03 -3.08 6.08
N ARG A 94 1.17 -3.68 6.04
CA ARG A 94 1.68 -4.56 7.09
C ARG A 94 1.81 -3.83 8.43
N VAL A 95 2.29 -2.59 8.40
CA VAL A 95 2.46 -1.74 9.59
C VAL A 95 1.09 -1.27 10.09
N CYS A 96 0.21 -0.86 9.18
CA CYS A 96 -1.12 -0.38 9.52
C CYS A 96 -1.95 -1.49 10.18
N SER A 97 -1.87 -2.73 9.69
CA SER A 97 -2.63 -3.86 10.24
C SER A 97 -2.34 -4.18 11.70
N GLN A 98 -1.13 -3.86 12.16
CA GLN A 98 -0.67 -4.07 13.54
C GLN A 98 -0.92 -2.85 14.44
N CYS A 99 -1.46 -1.76 13.89
CA CYS A 99 -1.69 -0.53 14.62
C CYS A 99 -2.82 -0.68 15.64
N VAL A 100 -2.54 -0.35 16.90
CA VAL A 100 -3.52 -0.38 18.00
C VAL A 100 -4.38 0.90 18.10
N ARG A 101 -4.03 1.96 17.34
CA ARG A 101 -4.68 3.28 17.40
C ARG A 101 -5.70 3.51 16.27
N LYS A 102 -6.23 2.45 15.66
CA LYS A 102 -7.18 2.50 14.54
C LYS A 102 -8.47 3.26 14.84
N ALA A 103 -9.01 3.10 16.05
CA ALA A 103 -10.23 3.81 16.46
C ALA A 103 -10.03 5.33 16.43
N GLN A 104 -8.88 5.81 16.92
CA GLN A 104 -8.52 7.21 16.83
C GLN A 104 -8.32 7.65 15.38
N CYS A 105 -7.58 6.88 14.59
CA CYS A 105 -7.37 7.19 13.17
C CYS A 105 -8.70 7.38 12.42
N ASN A 106 -9.64 6.44 12.59
CA ASN A 106 -10.97 6.54 12.01
C ASN A 106 -11.75 7.77 12.50
N ASN A 107 -11.65 8.12 13.78
CA ASN A 107 -12.30 9.31 14.32
C ASN A 107 -11.71 10.59 13.72
N ASP A 108 -10.39 10.68 13.62
CA ASP A 108 -9.71 11.87 13.12
C ASP A 108 -9.94 12.03 11.62
N ILE A 109 -10.06 10.92 10.86
CA ILE A 109 -10.51 10.94 9.46
C ILE A 109 -11.94 11.48 9.37
N LYS A 110 -12.87 10.99 10.19
CA LYS A 110 -14.29 11.40 10.15
C LYS A 110 -14.49 12.88 10.53
N THR A 111 -13.70 13.37 11.47
CA THR A 111 -13.79 14.75 11.98
C THR A 111 -12.95 15.74 11.17
N GLY A 112 -12.16 15.27 10.19
CA GLY A 112 -11.23 16.09 9.42
C GLY A 112 -9.96 16.50 10.17
N ALA A 113 -9.70 15.93 11.34
CA ALA A 113 -8.51 16.18 12.14
C ALA A 113 -7.27 15.40 11.65
N ALA A 114 -7.45 14.32 10.89
CA ALA A 114 -6.37 13.41 10.52
C ALA A 114 -5.19 14.11 9.81
N ALA A 115 -5.45 15.08 8.93
CA ALA A 115 -4.37 15.79 8.23
C ALA A 115 -3.42 16.57 9.15
N ARG A 116 -3.91 16.93 10.34
CA ARG A 116 -3.14 17.64 11.37
C ARG A 116 -2.50 16.69 12.38
N ASP A 117 -3.25 15.66 12.80
CA ASP A 117 -2.93 14.91 14.03
C ASP A 117 -2.38 13.50 13.78
N TYR A 118 -2.39 12.99 12.54
CA TYR A 118 -1.97 11.60 12.27
C TYR A 118 -0.54 11.29 12.69
N GLU A 119 0.35 12.27 12.67
CA GLU A 119 1.77 12.12 12.99
C GLU A 119 2.00 11.70 14.45
N ASP A 120 1.04 12.00 15.33
CA ASP A 120 1.15 11.72 16.77
C ASP A 120 0.88 10.25 17.11
N TYR A 121 0.24 9.49 16.21
CA TYR A 121 -0.18 8.12 16.50
C TYR A 121 0.07 7.11 15.38
N CYS A 122 0.30 7.56 14.14
CA CYS A 122 0.41 6.66 12.99
C CYS A 122 1.85 6.16 12.83
N SER A 123 2.07 4.85 12.98
CA SER A 123 3.39 4.24 12.75
C SER A 123 3.89 4.38 11.30
N ASN A 124 3.00 4.64 10.34
CA ASN A 124 3.36 4.94 8.95
C ASN A 124 3.72 6.41 8.71
N ALA A 125 3.61 7.30 9.70
CA ALA A 125 3.84 8.73 9.51
C ALA A 125 5.22 9.06 8.91
N PRO A 126 6.34 8.46 9.36
CA PRO A 126 7.64 8.72 8.74
C PRO A 126 7.69 8.38 7.24
N THR A 127 7.07 7.26 6.85
CA THR A 127 6.98 6.81 5.45
C THR A 127 6.12 7.76 4.61
N ILE A 128 4.96 8.16 5.13
CA ILE A 128 4.04 9.10 4.49
C ILE A 128 4.74 10.45 4.24
N GLN A 129 5.47 10.98 5.22
CA GLN A 129 6.23 12.21 5.06
C GLN A 129 7.34 12.09 4.01
N ALA A 130 8.02 10.94 3.95
CA ALA A 130 9.04 10.68 2.93
C ALA A 130 8.44 10.62 1.52
N LEU A 131 7.28 9.97 1.36
CA LEU A 131 6.53 9.95 0.10
C LEU A 131 6.14 11.36 -0.34
N GLY A 132 5.60 12.18 0.56
CA GLY A 132 5.23 13.56 0.26
C GLY A 132 6.43 14.40 -0.21
N LYS A 133 7.60 14.24 0.42
CA LYS A 133 8.85 14.90 -0.02
C LYS A 133 9.35 14.41 -1.37
N SER A 134 9.18 13.12 -1.68
CA SER A 134 9.58 12.53 -2.96
C SER A 134 8.70 13.03 -4.10
N LEU A 135 7.37 13.07 -3.89
CA LEU A 135 6.42 13.56 -4.89
C LEU A 135 6.55 15.06 -5.14
N ALA A 136 6.79 15.87 -4.10
CA ALA A 136 7.02 17.31 -4.26
C ALA A 136 8.31 17.67 -5.00
N ARG A 137 9.21 16.70 -5.24
CA ARG A 137 10.47 16.87 -5.98
C ARG A 137 10.38 16.41 -7.43
N ARG A 138 9.29 15.75 -7.84
CA ARG A 138 9.01 15.36 -9.23
C ARG A 138 8.28 16.50 -9.93
#